data_AF-A0A0M6ZWU1-F1
#
_entry.id   AF-A0A0M6ZWU1-F1
#
_cell.length_a   1.000
_cell.length_b   1.000
_cell.length_c   1.000
_cell.angle_alpha   90.00
_cell.angle_beta   90.00
_cell.angle_gamma   90.00
#
_symmetry.space_group_name_H-M   'P 1'
#
loop_
_entity.id
_entity.type
_entity.pdbx_description
1 polymer ?
#
loop_
_entity_poly.entity_id
_entity_poly.type
_entity_poly.pdbx_seq_one_letter_code
_entity_poly.pdbx_strand_id
1 'polypeptide(L)' 'MQQRYDIREEEDGMWTVFDIFTGLPAEVNGEILIGLDIQEADDAVDLMNAIDLKRRGEIE' A
#
# COMPACT_ATOMS: atom_id res chain seq x y z
N MET A 1 0.46 -4.51 16.18
CA MET A 1 -0.17 -4.54 14.86
C MET A 1 0.93 -4.47 13.83
N GLN A 2 0.97 -5.39 12.87
CA GLN A 2 1.96 -5.38 11.80
C GLN A 2 1.27 -4.83 10.55
N GLN A 3 1.81 -3.74 10.00
CA GLN A 3 1.35 -3.18 8.74
C GLN A 3 1.51 -4.23 7.64
N ARG A 4 0.54 -4.30 6.72
CA ARG A 4 0.55 -5.28 5.61
C ARG A 4 1.10 -4.68 4.32
N TYR A 5 0.95 -3.38 4.17
CA TYR A 5 1.35 -2.66 2.98
C TYR A 5 2.48 -1.70 3.31
N ASP A 6 3.39 -1.54 2.36
CA ASP A 6 4.51 -0.61 2.42
C ASP A 6 4.74 0.00 1.03
N ILE A 7 5.57 1.03 0.94
CA ILE A 7 5.92 1.70 -0.31
C ILE A 7 7.39 1.47 -0.65
N ARG A 8 7.68 1.38 -1.95
CA ARG A 8 9.06 1.33 -2.45
C ARG A 8 9.23 2.26 -3.65
N GLU A 9 10.39 2.90 -3.72
CA GLU A 9 10.82 3.69 -4.87
C GLU A 9 11.31 2.77 -5.98
N GLU A 10 10.86 3.01 -7.21
CA GLU A 10 11.30 2.32 -8.42
C GLU A 10 12.40 3.13 -9.14
N GLU A 11 13.06 2.56 -10.14
CA GLU A 11 14.20 3.19 -10.84
C GLU A 11 13.87 4.53 -11.54
N ASP A 12 12.58 4.77 -11.82
CA ASP A 12 12.04 6.00 -12.43
C ASP A 12 11.80 7.13 -11.42
N GLY A 13 11.99 6.89 -10.12
CA GLY A 13 11.66 7.84 -9.05
C GLY A 13 10.17 7.89 -8.68
N MET A 14 9.36 7.04 -9.32
CA MET A 14 7.97 6.77 -8.94
C MET A 14 7.92 5.69 -7.86
N TRP A 15 6.76 5.57 -7.23
CA TRP A 15 6.53 4.72 -6.06
C TRP A 15 5.49 3.64 -6.35
N THR A 16 5.68 2.49 -5.69
CA THR A 16 4.76 1.35 -5.73
C THR A 16 4.34 1.00 -4.31
N VAL A 17 3.02 0.89 -4.09
CA VAL A 17 2.48 0.27 -2.86
C VAL A 17 2.50 -1.24 -3.07
N PHE A 18 3.07 -1.99 -2.13
CA PHE A 18 3.19 -3.45 -2.23
C PHE A 18 2.78 -4.14 -0.92
N ASP A 19 2.33 -5.39 -1.03
CA ASP A 19 2.04 -6.25 0.13
C ASP A 19 3.35 -6.86 0.65
N ILE A 20 3.69 -6.62 1.92
CA ILE A 20 4.98 -7.03 2.51
C ILE A 20 5.16 -8.56 2.58
N PHE A 21 4.06 -9.33 2.58
CA PHE A 21 4.11 -10.78 2.70
C PHE A 21 4.30 -11.46 1.35
N THR A 22 3.75 -10.86 0.29
CA THR A 22 3.84 -11.42 -1.07
C THR A 22 4.91 -10.76 -1.91
N GLY A 23 5.32 -9.52 -1.58
CA GLY A 23 6.19 -8.66 -2.38
C GLY A 23 5.53 -8.14 -3.67
N LEU A 24 4.25 -8.43 -3.89
CA LEU A 24 3.52 -8.04 -5.09
C LEU A 24 2.91 -6.65 -4.93
N PRO A 25 2.76 -5.90 -6.05
CA PRO A 25 2.02 -4.65 -6.05
C PRO A 25 0.61 -4.81 -5.49
N ALA A 26 0.18 -3.84 -4.70
CA ALA A 26 -1.17 -3.78 -4.18
C ALA A 26 -2.17 -3.46 -5.29
N GLU A 27 -3.35 -4.08 -5.22
CA GLU A 27 -4.47 -3.81 -6.12
C GLU A 27 -5.68 -3.29 -5.33
N VAL A 28 -6.26 -2.18 -5.80
CA VAL A 28 -7.48 -1.60 -5.26
C VAL A 28 -8.48 -1.41 -6.39
N ASN A 29 -9.66 -2.03 -6.27
CA ASN A 29 -10.72 -1.97 -7.28
C ASN A 29 -10.27 -2.34 -8.71
N GLY A 30 -9.29 -3.23 -8.86
CA GLY A 30 -8.73 -3.64 -10.15
C GLY A 30 -7.62 -2.72 -10.69
N GLU A 31 -7.26 -1.67 -9.95
CA GLU A 31 -6.13 -0.80 -10.28
C GLU A 31 -4.91 -1.20 -9.46
N ILE A 32 -3.78 -1.38 -10.14
CA ILE A 32 -2.49 -1.69 -9.53
C ILE A 32 -1.84 -0.39 -9.09
N LEU A 33 -1.43 -0.30 -7.83
CA LEU A 33 -0.83 0.89 -7.23
C LEU A 33 0.67 1.01 -7.53
N ILE A 34 0.97 1.29 -8.80
CA ILE A 34 2.33 1.48 -9.34
C ILE A 34 2.43 2.84 -10.03
N GLY A 35 3.64 3.39 -10.14
CA GLY A 35 3.87 4.63 -10.88
C GLY A 35 3.29 5.87 -10.20
N LEU A 36 3.16 5.81 -8.87
CA LEU A 36 2.62 6.89 -8.04
C LEU A 36 3.70 7.91 -7.69
N ASP A 37 3.34 9.16 -7.47
CA ASP A 37 4.25 10.05 -6.76
C ASP A 37 4.31 9.71 -5.25
N ILE A 38 5.27 10.31 -4.53
CA ILE A 38 5.47 10.01 -3.11
C ILE A 38 4.25 10.35 -2.25
N GLN A 39 3.52 11.43 -2.57
CA GLN A 39 2.35 11.83 -1.78
C GLN A 39 1.19 10.86 -2.04
N GLU A 40 0.96 10.50 -3.30
CA GLU A 40 -0.03 9.49 -3.67
C GLU A 40 0.26 8.14 -3.01
N ALA A 41 1.53 7.72 -2.98
CA ALA A 41 1.94 6.47 -2.36
C ALA A 41 1.77 6.48 -0.84
N ASP A 42 2.11 7.59 -0.17
CA ASP A 42 1.95 7.80 1.28
C ASP A 42 0.47 7.75 1.69
N ASP A 43 -0.40 8.50 0.99
CA ASP A 43 -1.84 8.49 1.24
C ASP A 43 -2.46 7.10 1.01
N ALA A 44 -2.02 6.41 -0.05
CA ALA A 44 -2.52 5.07 -0.38
C ALA A 44 -2.11 4.02 0.66
N VAL A 45 -0.85 4.01 1.10
CA VAL A 45 -0.35 3.01 2.06
C VAL A 45 -1.02 3.17 3.42
N ASP A 46 -1.23 4.40 3.88
CA ASP A 46 -1.93 4.70 5.13
C ASP A 46 -3.39 4.20 5.07
N LEU A 47 -4.10 4.51 3.99
CA LEU A 47 -5.48 4.07 3.80
C LEU A 47 -5.58 2.55 3.76
N MET A 48 -4.68 1.89 3.02
CA MET A 48 -4.67 0.44 2.88
C MET A 48 -4.39 -0.28 4.19
N ASN A 49 -3.42 0.21 4.97
CA ASN A 49 -3.14 -0.34 6.29
C ASN A 49 -4.30 -0.10 7.26
N ALA A 50 -4.94 1.07 7.24
CA ALA A 50 -6.13 1.33 8.05
C ALA A 50 -7.29 0.37 7.71
N ILE A 51 -7.55 0.13 6.41
CA ILE A 51 -8.56 -0.82 5.96
C ILE A 51 -8.22 -2.25 6.40
N ASP A 52 -6.94 -2.66 6.29
CA ASP A 52 -6.49 -3.99 6.71
C ASP A 52 -6.66 -4.20 8.23
N LEU A 53 -6.28 -3.21 9.05
CA LEU A 53 -6.51 -3.24 10.50
C LEU A 53 -7.99 -3.34 10.85
N LYS A 54 -8.85 -2.58 10.15
CA LYS A 54 -10.30 -2.66 10.35
C LYS A 54 -10.86 -4.02 9.95
N ARG A 55 -10.39 -4.61 8.84
CA ARG A 55 -10.77 -5.96 8.39
C ARG A 55 -10.34 -7.05 9.37
N ARG A 56 -9.21 -6.88 10.05
CA ARG A 56 -8.72 -7.79 11.09
C ARG A 56 -9.42 -7.63 12.43
N GLY A 57 -10.27 -6.60 12.58
CA GLY A 57 -10.91 -6.26 13.86
C GLY A 57 -9.94 -5.68 14.87
N GLU A 58 -8.81 -5.12 14.43
CA GLU A 58 -7.80 -4.51 15.30
C GLU A 58 -8.11 -3.04 15.63
N ILE A 59 -9.00 -2.41 14.86
CA ILE A 59 -9.52 -1.05 15.10
C ILE A 59 -11.04 -1.00 14.79
N GLU A 60 -11.81 -0.21 15.56
CA GLU A 60 -13.27 0.00 15.41
C GLU A 60 -13.61 1.34 14.74
#